data_AF-A0A1Y1ZVP0-F1
#
_entry.id   AF-A0A1Y1ZVP0-F1
#
_cell.length_a   1.000
_cell.length_b   1.000
_cell.length_c   1.000
_cell.angle_alpha   90.00
_cell.angle_beta   90.00
_cell.angle_gamma   90.00
#
_symmetry.space_group_name_H-M   'P 1'
#
loop_
_entity.id
_entity.type
_entity.pdbx_description
1 polymer ?
#
loop_
_entity_poly.entity_id
_entity_poly.type
_entity_poly.pdbx_seq_one_letter_code
_entity_poly.pdbx_strand_id
1 'polypeptide(L)'
;MRTCYGRGRPLRVAISTCCLAAFLFFGYDQGVFGGILQMPDWLEQFDHPNDTKTGIIVSSYCLGALAGCILNVFIGDYFGRRRMIWMAMIFVIVGATLQTSAYHLAHLIIGRIITGIGTGIDSSTVPMYQSELCEKEVRGRLVSWEVLFIGVGIVLAYWIDFGFSYVGGSVAWRTPIAIQLIFAIAVIFLVWGLPESPRWLAARGREDEAIEVLCAVFDRDRNDPFIVEQVEGIREAIAIETRVGAQKLSGLFKNGKLKTRRRVILAWFGLFMVRKP
;
A
#
# COMPACT_ATOMS: atom_id res chain seq x y z
N MET A 1 -23.48 -4.47 9.35
CA MET A 1 -22.89 -3.24 8.75
C MET A 1 -23.47 -3.00 7.35
N ARG A 2 -23.99 -1.80 7.03
CA ARG A 2 -24.35 -1.45 5.63
C ARG A 2 -23.11 -0.84 4.94
N THR A 3 -22.42 -1.63 4.15
CA THR A 3 -21.41 -1.14 3.19
C THR A 3 -22.10 -0.23 2.17
N CYS A 4 -21.47 0.89 1.80
CA CYS A 4 -22.03 1.81 0.80
C CYS A 4 -22.16 1.15 -0.59
N TYR A 5 -21.45 0.05 -0.81
CA TYR A 5 -21.34 -0.67 -2.09
C TYR A 5 -22.24 -1.92 -2.20
N GLY A 6 -23.16 -2.15 -1.25
CA GLY A 6 -24.04 -3.32 -1.25
C GLY A 6 -23.34 -4.63 -0.83
N ARG A 7 -23.86 -5.78 -1.28
CA ARG A 7 -23.36 -7.13 -0.93
C ARG A 7 -22.93 -7.91 -2.18
N GLY A 8 -22.05 -8.88 -2.00
CA GLY A 8 -21.64 -9.85 -3.02
C GLY A 8 -20.71 -9.30 -4.08
N ARG A 9 -21.05 -9.55 -5.34
CA ARG A 9 -20.23 -9.14 -6.50
C ARG A 9 -19.89 -7.64 -6.53
N PRO A 10 -20.83 -6.68 -6.36
CA PRO A 10 -20.49 -5.26 -6.36
C PRO A 10 -19.51 -4.88 -5.24
N LEU A 11 -19.66 -5.49 -4.05
CA LEU A 11 -18.73 -5.25 -2.94
C LEU A 11 -17.32 -5.78 -3.26
N ARG A 12 -17.21 -7.00 -3.80
CA ARG A 12 -15.92 -7.59 -4.20
C ARG A 12 -15.22 -6.78 -5.29
N VAL A 13 -15.99 -6.26 -6.24
CA VAL A 13 -15.46 -5.35 -7.27
C VAL A 13 -14.97 -4.06 -6.64
N ALA A 14 -15.75 -3.44 -5.75
CA ALA A 14 -15.34 -2.21 -5.06
C ALA A 14 -14.05 -2.39 -4.24
N ILE A 15 -13.92 -3.49 -3.48
CA ILE A 15 -12.70 -3.84 -2.74
C ILE A 15 -11.53 -3.96 -3.71
N SER A 16 -11.69 -4.76 -4.78
CA SER A 16 -10.62 -4.98 -5.76
C SER A 16 -10.21 -3.70 -6.48
N THR A 17 -11.18 -2.89 -6.93
CA THR A 17 -10.91 -1.60 -7.56
C THR A 17 -10.18 -0.67 -6.62
N CYS A 18 -10.54 -0.64 -5.34
CA CYS A 18 -9.86 0.17 -4.34
C CYS A 18 -8.39 -0.27 -4.15
N CYS A 19 -8.13 -1.58 -4.02
CA CYS A 19 -6.78 -2.10 -3.87
C CYS A 19 -5.93 -1.84 -5.12
N LEU A 20 -6.51 -2.07 -6.31
CA LEU A 20 -5.82 -1.81 -7.58
C LEU A 20 -5.55 -0.32 -7.79
N ALA A 21 -6.48 0.56 -7.41
CA ALA A 21 -6.28 2.00 -7.46
C ALA A 21 -5.12 2.44 -6.54
N ALA A 22 -5.09 1.94 -5.29
CA ALA A 22 -3.97 2.22 -4.37
C ALA A 22 -2.62 1.81 -4.97
N PHE A 23 -2.53 0.62 -5.57
CA PHE A 23 -1.31 0.14 -6.22
C PHE A 23 -0.93 0.87 -7.51
N LEU A 24 -1.92 1.35 -8.27
CA LEU A 24 -1.67 2.24 -9.41
C LEU A 24 -1.04 3.55 -8.95
N PHE A 25 -1.55 4.11 -7.85
CA PHE A 25 -1.06 5.37 -7.30
C PHE A 25 0.32 5.20 -6.65
N PHE A 26 0.55 4.07 -5.99
CA PHE A 26 1.89 3.65 -5.57
C PHE A 26 2.86 3.65 -6.77
N GLY A 27 2.45 3.07 -7.91
CA GLY A 27 3.25 3.11 -9.14
C GLY A 27 3.50 4.52 -9.67
N TYR A 28 2.50 5.39 -9.62
CA TYR A 28 2.62 6.77 -10.07
C TYR A 28 3.66 7.55 -9.24
N ASP A 29 3.61 7.50 -7.90
CA ASP A 29 4.56 8.19 -7.00
C ASP A 29 6.01 7.69 -7.18
N GLN A 30 6.18 6.42 -7.53
CA GLN A 30 7.50 5.86 -7.91
C GLN A 30 7.98 6.42 -9.25
N GLY A 31 7.09 6.51 -10.25
CA GLY A 31 7.43 6.91 -11.62
C GLY A 31 7.65 8.42 -11.80
N VAL A 32 6.93 9.27 -11.05
CA VAL A 32 6.87 10.72 -11.31
C VAL A 32 8.23 11.43 -11.15
N PHE A 33 9.13 10.92 -10.32
CA PHE A 33 10.49 11.49 -10.24
C PHE A 33 11.43 10.99 -11.34
N GLY A 34 11.05 9.97 -12.10
CA GLY A 34 11.84 9.49 -13.23
C GLY A 34 11.97 10.55 -14.34
N GLY A 35 10.86 11.22 -14.69
CA GLY A 35 10.85 12.28 -15.70
C GLY A 35 11.28 13.64 -15.14
N ILE A 36 10.79 14.00 -13.94
CA ILE A 36 11.02 15.32 -13.35
C ILE A 36 12.49 15.65 -13.12
N LEU A 37 13.30 14.68 -12.69
CA LEU A 37 14.71 14.91 -12.35
C LEU A 37 15.56 15.41 -13.53
N GLN A 38 15.06 15.24 -14.76
CA GLN A 38 15.74 15.66 -15.99
C GLN A 38 15.15 16.95 -16.59
N MET A 39 14.09 17.52 -15.99
CA MET A 39 13.45 18.72 -16.51
C MET A 39 14.32 19.96 -16.26
N PRO A 40 14.51 20.85 -17.27
CA PRO A 40 15.31 22.07 -17.12
C PRO A 40 14.81 22.97 -15.96
N ASP A 41 13.50 23.18 -15.86
CA ASP A 41 12.90 24.03 -14.82
C ASP A 41 13.11 23.46 -13.40
N TRP A 42 13.19 22.13 -13.27
CA TRP A 42 13.49 21.48 -11.99
C TRP A 42 14.97 21.65 -11.63
N LEU A 43 15.86 21.43 -12.60
CA LEU A 43 17.30 21.58 -12.41
C LEU A 43 17.66 23.02 -12.02
N GLU A 44 17.04 24.02 -12.65
CA GLU A 44 17.25 25.44 -12.33
C GLU A 44 16.76 25.78 -10.91
N GLN A 45 15.59 25.28 -10.51
CA GLN A 45 15.03 25.50 -9.16
C GLN A 45 15.91 24.93 -8.04
N PHE A 46 16.60 23.82 -8.29
CA PHE A 46 17.36 23.08 -7.28
C PHE A 46 18.88 23.16 -7.46
N ASP A 47 19.36 24.13 -8.26
CA ASP A 47 20.79 24.42 -8.47
C ASP A 47 21.58 23.21 -8.99
N HIS A 48 21.07 22.56 -10.04
CA HIS A 48 21.70 21.45 -10.76
C HIS A 48 22.35 20.41 -9.83
N PRO A 49 21.55 19.63 -9.07
CA PRO A 49 22.08 18.67 -8.12
C PRO A 49 22.97 17.63 -8.82
N ASN A 50 24.17 17.43 -8.26
CA ASN A 50 25.07 16.37 -8.72
C ASN A 50 24.46 14.96 -8.50
N ASP A 51 25.05 13.94 -9.13
CA ASP A 51 24.56 12.56 -9.07
C ASP A 51 24.36 12.05 -7.64
N THR A 52 25.24 12.44 -6.72
CA THR A 52 25.12 12.09 -5.30
C THR A 52 23.86 12.69 -4.66
N LYS A 53 23.58 13.98 -4.89
CA LYS A 53 22.36 14.65 -4.38
C LYS A 53 21.12 14.03 -5.00
N THR A 54 21.14 13.74 -6.30
CA THR A 54 20.02 13.08 -7.00
C THR A 54 19.76 11.68 -6.44
N GLY A 55 20.81 10.90 -6.19
CA GLY A 55 20.71 9.60 -5.53
C GLY A 55 20.11 9.69 -4.12
N ILE A 56 20.47 10.72 -3.33
CA ILE A 56 19.89 10.96 -2.01
C ILE A 56 18.39 11.32 -2.12
N ILE A 57 18.01 12.17 -3.08
CA ILE A 57 16.61 12.55 -3.29
C ILE A 57 15.75 11.30 -3.57
N VAL A 58 16.19 10.45 -4.49
CA VAL A 58 15.46 9.23 -4.86
C VAL A 58 15.45 8.22 -3.72
N SER A 59 16.58 7.97 -3.07
CA SER A 59 16.69 6.97 -1.99
C SER A 59 16.00 7.38 -0.69
N SER A 60 15.84 8.68 -0.43
CA SER A 60 15.14 9.19 0.76
C SER A 60 13.69 8.71 0.85
N TYR A 61 13.04 8.56 -0.30
CA TYR A 61 11.70 8.00 -0.40
C TYR A 61 11.68 6.51 -0.01
N CYS A 62 12.65 5.70 -0.48
CA CYS A 62 12.80 4.31 -0.08
C CYS A 62 13.07 4.16 1.43
N LEU A 63 13.84 5.08 2.02
CA LEU A 63 14.07 5.14 3.46
C LEU A 63 12.76 5.42 4.22
N GLY A 64 11.96 6.35 3.72
CA GLY A 64 10.60 6.61 4.22
C GLY A 64 9.72 5.36 4.15
N ALA A 65 9.72 4.66 3.01
CA ALA A 65 8.96 3.42 2.84
C ALA A 65 9.37 2.32 3.81
N LEU A 66 10.67 2.15 4.04
CA LEU A 66 11.17 1.23 5.06
C LEU A 66 10.63 1.59 6.45
N ALA A 67 10.69 2.87 6.83
CA ALA A 67 10.14 3.34 8.10
C ALA A 67 8.63 3.11 8.20
N GLY A 68 7.88 3.36 7.12
CA GLY A 68 6.44 3.10 7.02
C GLY A 68 6.09 1.62 7.20
N CYS A 69 6.83 0.71 6.57
CA CYS A 69 6.67 -0.73 6.76
C CYS A 69 6.91 -1.15 8.22
N ILE A 70 7.97 -0.62 8.84
CA ILE A 70 8.29 -0.89 10.25
C ILE A 70 7.17 -0.38 11.15
N LEU A 71 6.68 0.84 10.92
CA LEU A 71 5.53 1.38 11.65
C LEU A 71 4.32 0.44 11.51
N ASN A 72 3.97 0.02 10.29
CA ASN A 72 2.84 -0.87 10.08
C ASN A 72 2.94 -2.20 10.85
N VAL A 73 4.15 -2.75 11.05
CA VAL A 73 4.35 -3.95 11.88
C VAL A 73 3.91 -3.72 13.34
N PHE A 74 4.11 -2.53 13.90
CA PHE A 74 3.78 -2.25 15.29
C PHE A 74 2.34 -1.76 15.48
N ILE A 75 1.85 -0.89 14.59
CA ILE A 75 0.53 -0.24 14.74
C ILE A 75 -0.56 -0.85 13.86
N GLY A 76 -0.20 -1.64 12.85
CA GLY A 76 -1.14 -2.16 11.85
C GLY A 76 -2.23 -3.06 12.42
N ASP A 77 -1.85 -3.95 13.33
CA ASP A 77 -2.80 -4.82 14.03
C ASP A 77 -3.62 -4.06 15.09
N TYR A 78 -3.14 -2.90 15.54
CA TYR A 78 -3.89 -2.10 16.49
C TYR A 78 -5.08 -1.39 15.82
N PHE A 79 -4.84 -0.69 14.70
CA PHE A 79 -5.85 0.17 14.07
C PHE A 79 -6.80 -0.57 13.12
N GLY A 80 -6.39 -1.71 12.56
CA GLY A 80 -7.14 -2.41 11.52
C GLY A 80 -6.72 -1.97 10.11
N ARG A 81 -7.06 -2.76 9.10
CA ARG A 81 -6.53 -2.56 7.74
C ARG A 81 -7.12 -1.32 7.09
N ARG A 82 -8.43 -1.10 7.21
CA ARG A 82 -9.10 0.06 6.61
C ARG A 82 -8.54 1.39 7.13
N ARG A 83 -8.33 1.49 8.45
CA ARG A 83 -7.78 2.70 9.08
C ARG A 83 -6.32 2.92 8.72
N MET A 84 -5.53 1.86 8.58
CA MET A 84 -4.14 1.97 8.16
C MET A 84 -4.00 2.49 6.73
N ILE A 85 -4.89 2.08 5.80
CA ILE A 85 -4.91 2.64 4.44
C ILE A 85 -5.26 4.14 4.47
N TRP A 86 -6.18 4.56 5.33
CA TRP A 86 -6.48 5.99 5.54
C TRP A 86 -5.27 6.78 6.04
N MET A 87 -4.59 6.26 7.07
CA MET A 87 -3.39 6.88 7.61
C MET A 87 -2.29 6.98 6.55
N ALA A 88 -2.11 5.92 5.75
CA ALA A 88 -1.16 5.91 4.63
C ALA A 88 -1.43 7.05 3.65
N MET A 89 -2.68 7.20 3.19
CA MET A 89 -3.05 8.26 2.26
C MET A 89 -2.89 9.66 2.86
N ILE A 90 -3.10 9.85 4.16
CA ILE A 90 -2.84 11.13 4.83
C ILE A 90 -1.36 11.48 4.78
N PHE A 91 -0.46 10.54 5.07
CA PHE A 91 0.98 10.76 4.95
C PHE A 91 1.39 11.09 3.50
N VAL A 92 0.83 10.37 2.52
CA VAL A 92 1.04 10.67 1.09
C VAL A 92 0.58 12.08 0.73
N ILE A 93 -0.60 12.50 1.18
CA ILE A 93 -1.12 13.87 0.92
C ILE A 93 -0.22 14.93 1.51
N VAL A 94 0.19 14.79 2.76
CA VAL A 94 1.08 15.75 3.43
C VAL A 94 2.43 15.80 2.71
N GLY A 95 3.02 14.65 2.42
CA GLY A 95 4.31 14.57 1.75
C GLY A 95 4.28 15.11 0.31
N ALA A 96 3.26 14.78 -0.48
CA ALA A 96 3.07 15.30 -1.83
C ALA A 96 2.83 16.81 -1.85
N THR A 97 2.10 17.35 -0.86
CA THR A 97 1.91 18.80 -0.70
C THR A 97 3.24 19.51 -0.43
N LEU A 98 4.06 18.95 0.48
CA LEU A 98 5.40 19.48 0.76
C LEU A 98 6.29 19.44 -0.48
N GLN A 99 6.30 18.32 -1.21
CA GLN A 99 7.07 18.19 -2.46
C GLN A 99 6.63 19.22 -3.52
N THR A 100 5.33 19.40 -3.70
CA THR A 100 4.76 20.36 -4.68
C THR A 100 5.15 21.79 -4.34
N SER A 101 5.18 22.13 -3.04
CA SER A 101 5.52 23.46 -2.54
C SER A 101 7.02 23.70 -2.32
N ALA A 102 7.89 22.76 -2.75
CA ALA A 102 9.32 22.84 -2.47
C ALA A 102 10.02 23.95 -3.26
N TYR A 103 10.97 24.61 -2.60
CA TYR A 103 11.88 25.61 -3.18
C TYR A 103 13.36 25.28 -2.97
N HIS A 104 13.67 24.38 -2.02
CA HIS A 104 15.03 23.95 -1.70
C HIS A 104 15.07 22.43 -1.52
N LEU A 105 16.23 21.81 -1.75
CA LEU A 105 16.39 20.36 -1.74
C LEU A 105 16.00 19.70 -0.40
N ALA A 106 16.35 20.32 0.73
CA ALA A 106 16.00 19.78 2.04
C ALA A 106 14.48 19.67 2.24
N HIS A 107 13.73 20.67 1.77
CA HIS A 107 12.27 20.67 1.81
C HIS A 107 11.70 19.52 0.95
N LEU A 108 12.22 19.34 -0.27
CA LEU A 108 11.84 18.25 -1.16
C LEU A 108 12.10 16.87 -0.53
N ILE A 109 13.28 16.68 0.08
CA ILE A 109 13.69 15.42 0.74
C ILE A 109 12.77 15.10 1.92
N ILE A 110 12.41 16.08 2.74
CA ILE A 110 11.46 15.87 3.85
C ILE A 110 10.10 15.40 3.30
N GLY A 111 9.61 16.05 2.25
CA GLY A 111 8.37 15.64 1.57
C GLY A 111 8.45 14.21 1.01
N ARG A 112 9.60 13.82 0.43
CA ARG A 112 9.86 12.45 -0.07
C ARG A 112 9.82 11.41 1.05
N ILE A 113 10.46 11.69 2.19
CA ILE A 113 10.47 10.77 3.34
C ILE A 113 9.04 10.57 3.87
N ILE A 114 8.28 11.66 4.03
CA ILE A 114 6.90 11.61 4.55
C ILE A 114 5.99 10.84 3.59
N THR A 115 6.09 11.10 2.29
CA THR A 115 5.34 10.36 1.26
C THR A 115 5.71 8.87 1.30
N GLY A 116 7.02 8.58 1.39
CA GLY A 116 7.55 7.23 1.54
C GLY A 116 6.94 6.49 2.74
N ILE A 117 6.81 7.13 3.91
CA ILE A 117 6.18 6.52 5.09
C ILE A 117 4.74 6.06 4.78
N GLY A 118 3.94 6.93 4.16
CA GLY A 118 2.58 6.57 3.76
C GLY A 118 2.56 5.39 2.79
N THR A 119 3.40 5.46 1.76
CA THR A 119 3.58 4.41 0.77
C THR A 119 4.03 3.06 1.38
N GLY A 120 4.92 3.07 2.38
CA GLY A 120 5.34 1.85 3.09
C GLY A 120 4.21 1.19 3.86
N ILE A 121 3.35 2.01 4.50
CA ILE A 121 2.15 1.51 5.17
C ILE A 121 1.16 0.93 4.15
N ASP A 122 0.96 1.61 3.02
CA ASP A 122 0.03 1.20 1.96
C ASP A 122 0.44 -0.15 1.35
N SER A 123 1.68 -0.25 0.89
CA SER A 123 2.22 -1.44 0.21
C SER A 123 2.22 -2.71 1.08
N SER A 124 2.23 -2.58 2.40
CA SER A 124 2.15 -3.70 3.34
C SER A 124 0.72 -4.01 3.79
N THR A 125 -0.19 -3.02 3.75
CA THR A 125 -1.56 -3.16 4.24
C THR A 125 -2.54 -3.61 3.17
N VAL A 126 -2.45 -3.04 1.96
CA VAL A 126 -3.44 -3.25 0.90
C VAL A 126 -3.47 -4.70 0.39
N PRO A 127 -2.34 -5.39 0.12
CA PRO A 127 -2.37 -6.80 -0.29
C PRO A 127 -2.90 -7.70 0.81
N MET A 128 -2.61 -7.36 2.06
CA MET A 128 -3.11 -8.10 3.21
C MET A 128 -4.63 -7.98 3.30
N TYR A 129 -5.15 -6.76 3.19
CA TYR A 129 -6.58 -6.46 3.15
C TYR A 129 -7.29 -7.18 2.00
N GLN A 130 -6.73 -7.13 0.78
CA GLN A 130 -7.26 -7.84 -0.38
C GLN A 130 -7.28 -9.35 -0.14
N SER A 131 -6.20 -9.91 0.44
CA SER A 131 -6.10 -11.33 0.71
C SER A 131 -7.13 -11.83 1.73
N GLU A 132 -7.48 -11.00 2.71
CA GLU A 132 -8.43 -11.31 3.78
C GLU A 132 -9.90 -11.23 3.32
N LEU A 133 -10.17 -10.58 2.19
CA LEU A 133 -11.51 -10.34 1.64
C LEU A 133 -11.78 -11.05 0.30
N CYS A 134 -10.86 -11.89 -0.18
CA CYS A 134 -11.02 -12.65 -1.42
C CYS A 134 -11.04 -14.16 -1.19
N GLU A 135 -11.63 -14.87 -2.15
CA GLU A 135 -11.61 -16.34 -2.19
C GLU A 135 -10.17 -16.84 -2.40
N LYS A 136 -9.85 -17.99 -1.80
CA LYS A 136 -8.49 -18.55 -1.79
C LYS A 136 -7.97 -18.81 -3.21
N GLU A 137 -8.87 -19.17 -4.12
CA GLU A 137 -8.62 -19.56 -5.51
C GLU A 137 -8.21 -18.35 -6.38
N VAL A 138 -8.78 -17.17 -6.12
CA VAL A 138 -8.53 -15.96 -6.92
C VAL A 138 -7.51 -15.01 -6.29
N ARG A 139 -7.13 -15.25 -5.02
CA ARG A 139 -6.19 -14.42 -4.26
C ARG A 139 -4.88 -14.17 -5.00
N GLY A 140 -4.23 -15.22 -5.51
CA GLY A 140 -2.95 -15.09 -6.21
C GLY A 140 -3.06 -14.23 -7.48
N ARG A 141 -4.18 -14.35 -8.20
CA ARG A 141 -4.46 -13.54 -9.39
C ARG A 141 -4.64 -12.06 -9.01
N LEU A 142 -5.42 -11.77 -7.98
CA LEU A 142 -5.67 -10.38 -7.53
C LEU A 142 -4.39 -9.67 -7.08
N VAL A 143 -3.54 -10.35 -6.30
CA VAL A 143 -2.24 -9.79 -5.88
C VAL A 143 -1.29 -9.60 -7.08
N SER A 144 -1.38 -10.46 -8.09
CA SER A 144 -0.60 -10.26 -9.33
C SER A 144 -1.08 -9.04 -10.12
N TRP A 145 -2.39 -8.77 -10.13
CA TRP A 145 -2.94 -7.55 -10.73
C TRP A 145 -2.47 -6.30 -9.99
N GLU A 146 -2.36 -6.32 -8.66
CA GLU A 146 -1.79 -5.19 -7.91
C GLU A 146 -0.40 -4.82 -8.42
N VAL A 147 0.49 -5.80 -8.60
CA VAL A 147 1.84 -5.58 -9.15
C VAL A 147 1.81 -5.05 -10.59
N LEU A 148 0.91 -5.55 -11.44
CA LEU A 148 0.72 -5.02 -12.79
C LEU A 148 0.33 -3.52 -12.76
N PHE A 149 -0.57 -3.15 -11.87
CA PHE A 149 -1.06 -1.78 -11.75
C PHE A 149 0.02 -0.81 -11.28
N ILE A 150 1.04 -1.28 -10.54
CA ILE A 150 2.26 -0.49 -10.28
C ILE A 150 2.90 -0.07 -11.59
N GLY A 151 3.10 -1.02 -12.51
CA GLY A 151 3.69 -0.75 -13.83
C GLY A 151 2.84 0.22 -14.66
N VAL A 152 1.51 0.06 -14.63
CA VAL A 152 0.58 0.98 -15.29
C VAL A 152 0.71 2.39 -14.70
N GLY A 153 0.81 2.52 -13.37
CA GLY A 153 1.01 3.79 -12.69
C GLY A 153 2.32 4.48 -13.08
N ILE A 154 3.42 3.73 -13.18
CA ILE A 154 4.73 4.25 -13.61
C ILE A 154 4.64 4.77 -15.05
N VAL A 155 4.04 4.00 -15.96
CA VAL A 155 3.87 4.40 -17.36
C VAL A 155 3.01 5.66 -17.46
N LEU A 156 1.93 5.74 -16.66
CA LEU A 156 1.07 6.92 -16.60
C LEU A 156 1.84 8.16 -16.12
N ALA A 157 2.69 8.01 -15.10
CA ALA A 157 3.55 9.09 -14.62
C ALA A 157 4.49 9.59 -15.71
N TYR A 158 5.17 8.70 -16.44
CA TYR A 158 6.06 9.09 -17.52
C TYR A 158 5.36 9.84 -18.66
N TRP A 159 4.14 9.42 -19.03
CA TRP A 159 3.36 10.13 -20.03
C TRP A 159 2.93 11.52 -19.56
N ILE A 160 2.55 11.65 -18.29
CA ILE A 160 2.21 12.94 -17.69
C ILE A 160 3.43 13.85 -17.64
N ASP A 161 4.57 13.37 -17.13
CA ASP A 161 5.83 14.10 -17.10
C ASP A 161 6.25 14.56 -18.50
N PHE A 162 6.15 13.66 -19.49
CA PHE A 162 6.42 13.99 -20.89
C PHE A 162 5.50 15.10 -21.40
N GLY A 163 4.19 15.01 -21.16
CA GLY A 163 3.23 16.04 -21.55
C GLY A 163 3.52 17.40 -20.91
N PHE A 164 3.87 17.41 -19.63
CA PHE A 164 4.19 18.66 -18.90
C PHE A 164 5.58 19.21 -19.22
N SER A 165 6.50 18.40 -19.75
CA SER A 165 7.83 18.86 -20.17
C SER A 165 7.79 19.95 -21.25
N TYR A 166 6.70 20.07 -22.00
CA TYR A 166 6.51 21.09 -23.04
C TYR A 166 5.90 22.41 -22.55
N VAL A 167 5.38 22.44 -21.32
CA VAL A 167 4.66 23.61 -20.77
C VAL A 167 5.63 24.70 -20.30
N GLY A 168 6.79 24.30 -19.77
CA GLY A 168 7.80 25.19 -19.19
C GLY A 168 7.40 25.80 -17.85
N GLY A 169 8.38 26.32 -17.14
CA GLY A 169 8.24 26.95 -15.83
C GLY A 169 7.99 25.96 -14.70
N SER A 170 7.77 26.49 -13.48
CA SER A 170 7.59 25.64 -12.29
C SER A 170 6.37 24.70 -12.36
N VAL A 171 5.41 24.98 -13.23
CA VAL A 171 4.22 24.15 -13.46
C VAL A 171 4.58 22.80 -14.07
N ALA A 172 5.66 22.73 -14.86
CA ALA A 172 6.11 21.52 -15.55
C ALA A 172 6.42 20.37 -14.59
N TRP A 173 7.05 20.65 -13.45
CA TRP A 173 7.39 19.63 -12.45
C TRP A 173 6.47 19.63 -11.23
N ARG A 174 5.87 20.78 -10.85
CA ARG A 174 4.95 20.83 -9.69
C ARG A 174 3.62 20.15 -9.98
N THR A 175 3.09 20.25 -11.20
CA THR A 175 1.78 19.69 -11.52
C THR A 175 1.76 18.16 -11.51
N PRO A 176 2.73 17.46 -12.12
CA PRO A 176 2.78 16.00 -12.01
C PRO A 176 2.88 15.52 -10.56
N ILE A 177 3.61 16.24 -9.70
CA ILE A 177 3.65 15.98 -8.24
C ILE A 177 2.29 16.31 -7.59
N ALA A 178 1.59 17.36 -7.99
CA ALA A 178 0.30 17.70 -7.42
C ALA A 178 -0.81 16.69 -7.78
N ILE A 179 -0.74 16.07 -8.97
CA ILE A 179 -1.70 15.05 -9.43
C ILE A 179 -1.77 13.85 -8.47
N GLN A 180 -0.68 13.54 -7.77
CA GLN A 180 -0.62 12.54 -6.70
C GLN A 180 -1.70 12.75 -5.63
N LEU A 181 -2.05 14.01 -5.34
CA LEU A 181 -3.05 14.35 -4.32
C LEU A 181 -4.44 13.89 -4.75
N ILE A 182 -4.78 14.02 -6.03
CA ILE A 182 -6.07 13.59 -6.58
C ILE A 182 -6.24 12.08 -6.35
N PHE A 183 -5.18 11.34 -6.64
CA PHE A 183 -5.12 9.90 -6.45
C PHE A 183 -5.26 9.49 -4.97
N ALA A 184 -4.49 10.11 -4.07
CA ALA A 184 -4.58 9.80 -2.64
C ALA A 184 -5.98 10.12 -2.07
N ILE A 185 -6.58 11.24 -2.48
CA ILE A 185 -7.95 11.61 -2.10
C ILE A 185 -8.96 10.59 -2.63
N ALA A 186 -8.81 10.13 -3.88
CA ALA A 186 -9.68 9.11 -4.45
C ALA A 186 -9.66 7.80 -3.66
N VAL A 187 -8.49 7.33 -3.19
CA VAL A 187 -8.40 6.13 -2.33
C VAL A 187 -9.13 6.35 -1.01
N ILE A 188 -8.96 7.49 -0.35
CA ILE A 188 -9.65 7.78 0.92
C ILE A 188 -11.17 7.62 0.76
N PHE A 189 -11.73 8.20 -0.31
CA PHE A 189 -13.16 8.07 -0.60
C PHE A 189 -13.57 6.63 -0.92
N LEU A 190 -12.78 5.91 -1.72
CA LEU A 190 -13.06 4.51 -2.05
C LEU A 190 -13.09 3.63 -0.79
N VAL A 191 -12.08 3.77 0.08
CA VAL A 191 -11.93 2.99 1.31
C VAL A 191 -13.02 3.31 2.34
N TRP A 192 -13.57 4.53 2.35
CA TRP A 192 -14.58 4.96 3.33
C TRP A 192 -15.79 4.01 3.41
N GLY A 193 -16.27 3.56 2.25
CA GLY A 193 -17.44 2.69 2.14
C GLY A 193 -17.16 1.19 2.28
N LEU A 194 -15.90 0.80 2.46
CA LEU A 194 -15.49 -0.61 2.51
C LEU A 194 -15.54 -1.20 3.93
N PRO A 195 -15.78 -2.52 4.05
CA PRO A 195 -15.79 -3.22 5.34
C PRO A 195 -14.38 -3.32 5.92
N GLU A 196 -14.27 -3.51 7.23
CA GLU A 196 -12.99 -3.85 7.85
C GLU A 196 -12.66 -5.33 7.60
N SER A 197 -11.39 -5.71 7.74
CA SER A 197 -10.97 -7.11 7.63
C SER A 197 -11.72 -8.02 8.62
N PRO A 198 -12.34 -9.13 8.16
CA PRO A 198 -13.01 -10.09 9.03
C PRO A 198 -12.02 -10.76 9.99
N ARG A 199 -10.78 -11.00 9.55
CA ARG A 199 -9.73 -11.56 10.40
C ARG A 199 -9.36 -10.61 11.54
N TRP A 200 -9.21 -9.32 11.24
CA TRP A 200 -8.92 -8.32 12.27
C TRP A 200 -10.07 -8.18 13.27
N LEU A 201 -11.31 -8.18 12.80
CA LEU A 201 -12.50 -8.13 13.65
C LEU A 201 -12.56 -9.33 14.61
N ALA A 202 -12.34 -10.55 14.10
CA ALA A 202 -12.30 -11.76 14.91
C ALA A 202 -11.16 -11.72 15.95
N ALA A 203 -9.97 -11.25 15.58
CA ALA A 203 -8.83 -11.10 16.50
C ALA A 203 -9.09 -10.09 17.63
N ARG A 204 -10.03 -9.15 17.43
CA ARG A 204 -10.48 -8.19 18.45
C ARG A 204 -11.69 -8.67 19.27
N GLY A 205 -12.09 -9.93 19.12
CA GLY A 205 -13.27 -10.49 19.79
C GLY A 205 -14.61 -10.01 19.21
N ARG A 206 -14.59 -9.33 18.06
CA ARG A 206 -15.79 -8.82 17.36
C ARG A 206 -16.23 -9.82 16.29
N GLU A 207 -16.51 -11.04 16.74
CA GLU A 207 -16.74 -12.16 15.85
C GLU A 207 -18.04 -12.05 15.05
N ASP A 208 -19.13 -11.58 15.66
CA ASP A 208 -20.40 -11.37 14.94
C ASP A 208 -20.23 -10.41 13.76
N GLU A 209 -19.44 -9.35 13.93
CA GLU A 209 -19.13 -8.42 12.84
C GLU A 209 -18.24 -9.05 11.77
N ALA A 210 -17.29 -9.92 12.15
CA ALA A 210 -16.48 -10.65 11.19
C ALA A 210 -17.36 -11.56 10.30
N ILE A 211 -18.33 -12.24 10.91
CA ILE A 211 -19.31 -13.07 10.20
C ILE A 211 -20.17 -12.20 9.27
N GLU A 212 -20.66 -11.06 9.73
CA GLU A 212 -21.43 -10.12 8.90
C GLU A 212 -20.63 -9.67 7.67
N VAL A 213 -19.35 -9.35 7.83
CA VAL A 213 -18.47 -8.97 6.71
C VAL A 213 -18.30 -10.13 5.73
N LEU A 214 -18.05 -11.34 6.20
CA LEU A 214 -17.93 -12.53 5.33
C LEU A 214 -19.23 -12.77 4.56
N CYS A 215 -20.38 -12.70 5.23
CA CYS A 215 -21.70 -12.83 4.63
C CYS A 215 -21.97 -11.73 3.58
N ALA A 216 -21.50 -10.50 3.83
CA ALA A 216 -21.63 -9.39 2.91
C ALA A 216 -20.71 -9.53 1.69
N VAL A 217 -19.49 -10.02 1.86
CA VAL A 217 -18.49 -10.18 0.79
C VAL A 217 -18.84 -11.33 -0.14
N PHE A 218 -19.20 -12.49 0.43
CA PHE A 218 -19.46 -13.70 -0.34
C PHE A 218 -20.93 -13.86 -0.77
N ASP A 219 -21.81 -12.98 -0.29
CA ASP A 219 -23.27 -13.01 -0.53
C ASP A 219 -23.93 -14.32 -0.10
N ARG A 220 -23.57 -14.77 1.09
CA ARG A 220 -24.07 -16.01 1.68
C ARG A 220 -24.66 -15.76 3.06
N ASP A 221 -25.51 -16.68 3.48
CA ASP A 221 -26.07 -16.68 4.83
C ASP A 221 -25.05 -17.12 5.87
N ARG A 222 -25.28 -16.69 7.11
CA ARG A 222 -24.45 -17.02 8.27
C ARG A 222 -24.24 -18.52 8.47
N ASN A 223 -25.26 -19.32 8.13
CA ASN A 223 -25.26 -20.77 8.31
C ASN A 223 -24.78 -21.53 7.08
N ASP A 224 -24.37 -20.83 6.01
CA ASP A 224 -23.81 -21.49 4.83
C ASP A 224 -22.51 -22.23 5.22
N PRO A 225 -22.34 -23.51 4.82
CA PRO A 225 -21.15 -24.29 5.14
C PRO A 225 -19.83 -23.59 4.81
N PHE A 226 -19.81 -22.80 3.73
CA PHE A 226 -18.63 -22.02 3.33
C PHE A 226 -18.30 -20.92 4.35
N ILE A 227 -19.30 -20.18 4.84
CA ILE A 227 -19.09 -19.13 5.83
C ILE A 227 -18.60 -19.72 7.15
N VAL A 228 -19.20 -20.83 7.59
CA VAL A 228 -18.78 -21.57 8.79
C VAL A 228 -17.33 -22.02 8.66
N GLU A 229 -16.94 -22.59 7.51
CA GLU A 229 -15.56 -23.00 7.26
C GLU A 229 -14.58 -21.81 7.30
N GLN A 230 -14.94 -20.65 6.71
CA GLN A 230 -14.08 -19.46 6.77
C GLN A 230 -13.89 -18.95 8.20
N VAL A 231 -14.96 -18.94 9.00
CA VAL A 231 -14.93 -18.49 10.40
C VAL A 231 -14.07 -19.43 11.24
N GLU A 232 -14.27 -20.74 11.12
CA GLU A 232 -13.43 -21.74 11.81
C GLU A 232 -11.96 -21.64 11.38
N GLY A 233 -11.68 -21.44 10.09
CA GLY A 233 -10.32 -21.22 9.61
C GLY A 233 -9.66 -19.97 10.21
N ILE A 234 -10.42 -18.89 10.40
CA ILE A 234 -9.94 -17.68 11.08
C ILE A 234 -9.72 -17.95 12.58
N ARG A 235 -10.63 -18.66 13.25
CA ARG A 235 -10.50 -19.07 14.66
C ARG A 235 -9.25 -19.91 14.90
N GLU A 236 -9.03 -20.92 14.06
CA GLU A 236 -7.86 -21.79 14.15
C GLU A 236 -6.57 -20.99 13.95
N ALA A 237 -6.53 -20.09 12.96
CA ALA A 237 -5.37 -19.23 12.73
C ALA A 237 -5.06 -18.35 13.94
N ILE A 238 -6.07 -17.71 14.54
CA ILE A 238 -5.91 -16.88 15.75
C ILE A 238 -5.50 -17.72 16.96
N ALA A 239 -6.06 -18.93 17.12
CA ALA A 239 -5.71 -19.84 18.21
C ALA A 239 -4.24 -20.29 18.10
N ILE A 240 -3.76 -20.57 16.89
CA ILE A 240 -2.34 -20.89 16.64
C ILE A 240 -1.46 -19.68 16.99
N GLU A 241 -1.82 -18.48 16.56
CA GLU A 241 -1.06 -17.26 16.86
C GLU A 241 -1.00 -16.95 18.36
N THR A 242 -2.12 -17.15 19.06
CA THR A 242 -2.22 -16.96 20.52
C THR A 242 -1.38 -18.00 21.27
N ARG A 243 -1.42 -19.26 20.86
CA ARG A 243 -0.63 -20.36 21.48
C ARG A 243 0.87 -20.23 21.24
N VAL A 244 1.26 -19.71 20.09
CA VAL A 244 2.68 -19.47 19.74
C VAL A 244 3.20 -18.19 20.42
N GLY A 245 2.29 -17.36 20.97
CA GLY A 245 2.57 -16.03 21.47
C GLY A 245 2.82 -15.05 20.33
N ALA A 246 2.46 -13.77 20.52
CA ALA A 246 2.78 -12.70 19.57
C ALA A 246 4.27 -12.82 19.19
N GLN A 247 4.54 -13.19 17.93
CA GLN A 247 5.91 -13.39 17.47
C GLN A 247 6.63 -12.05 17.59
N LYS A 248 7.41 -11.87 18.67
CA LYS A 248 8.36 -10.75 18.78
C LYS A 248 9.20 -10.76 17.50
N LEU A 249 9.69 -9.61 17.04
CA LEU A 249 10.59 -9.51 15.86
C LEU A 249 11.77 -10.51 15.94
N SER A 250 12.19 -10.90 17.14
CA SER A 250 13.20 -11.94 17.38
C SER A 250 12.78 -13.37 17.01
N GLY A 251 11.48 -13.66 16.96
CA GLY A 251 10.90 -14.93 16.49
C GLY A 251 11.03 -15.16 14.99
N LEU A 252 11.10 -14.09 14.19
CA LEU A 252 11.33 -14.15 12.74
C LEU A 252 12.68 -14.80 12.40
N PHE A 253 13.67 -14.66 13.29
CA PHE A 253 15.01 -15.24 13.15
C PHE A 253 15.19 -16.58 13.86
N LYS A 254 14.18 -17.08 14.58
CA LYS A 254 14.22 -18.40 15.22
C LYS A 254 13.76 -19.50 14.24
N ASN A 255 14.46 -20.64 14.28
CA ASN A 255 14.09 -21.81 13.50
C ASN A 255 12.87 -22.51 14.14
N GLY A 256 11.66 -22.05 13.81
CA GLY A 256 10.40 -22.69 14.22
C GLY A 256 9.88 -23.72 13.20
N LYS A 257 8.84 -24.49 13.60
CA LYS A 257 8.14 -25.49 12.74
C LYS A 257 7.67 -24.92 11.39
N LEU A 258 7.38 -23.61 11.33
CA LEU A 258 6.94 -22.90 10.11
C LEU A 258 8.08 -22.48 9.16
N LYS A 259 9.35 -22.80 9.47
CA LYS A 259 10.54 -22.40 8.70
C LYS A 259 10.59 -20.89 8.41
N THR A 260 10.12 -20.07 9.35
CA THR A 260 9.97 -18.61 9.22
C THR A 260 11.28 -17.92 8.81
N ARG A 261 12.40 -18.27 9.45
CA ARG A 261 13.74 -17.77 9.07
C ARG A 261 14.08 -18.02 7.60
N ARG A 262 13.79 -19.23 7.08
CA ARG A 262 14.04 -19.56 5.67
C ARG A 262 13.13 -18.76 4.74
N ARG A 263 11.88 -18.53 5.12
CA ARG A 263 10.94 -17.70 4.34
C ARG A 263 11.37 -16.23 4.32
N VAL A 264 11.81 -15.68 5.45
CA VAL A 264 12.32 -14.30 5.54
C VAL A 264 13.60 -14.13 4.73
N ILE A 265 14.57 -15.05 4.86
CA ILE A 265 15.80 -15.03 4.06
C ILE A 265 15.48 -15.17 2.57
N LEU A 266 14.57 -16.06 2.17
CA LEU A 266 14.16 -16.18 0.77
C LEU A 266 13.40 -14.94 0.27
N ALA A 267 12.61 -14.26 1.11
CA ALA A 267 11.94 -13.02 0.71
C ALA A 267 12.95 -11.87 0.53
N TRP A 268 13.92 -11.73 1.45
CA TRP A 268 14.96 -10.70 1.38
C TRP A 268 15.97 -10.94 0.27
N PHE A 269 16.46 -12.19 0.13
CA PHE A 269 17.46 -12.54 -0.87
C PHE A 269 16.86 -13.01 -2.19
N GLY A 270 15.56 -13.30 -2.25
CA GLY A 270 14.87 -13.64 -3.49
C GLY A 270 14.96 -12.51 -4.52
N LEU A 271 14.85 -11.26 -4.07
CA LEU A 271 15.05 -10.07 -4.92
C LEU A 271 16.50 -9.97 -5.46
N PHE A 272 17.50 -10.40 -4.68
CA PHE A 272 18.90 -10.46 -5.11
C PHE A 272 19.21 -11.69 -6.00
N MET A 273 18.41 -12.75 -5.92
CA MET A 273 18.53 -13.95 -6.77
C MET A 273 17.91 -13.75 -8.16
N VAL A 274 17.10 -12.71 -8.39
CA VAL A 274 16.69 -12.27 -9.75
C VAL A 274 17.81 -11.44 -10.40
N ARG A 275 19.07 -11.80 -10.16
CA ARG A 275 20.17 -11.37 -11.01
C ARG A 275 20.12 -12.25 -12.26
N LYS A 276 19.49 -11.75 -13.31
CA LYS A 276 19.61 -12.36 -14.64
C LYS A 276 21.05 -12.20 -15.17
N PRO A 277 21.50 -13.13 -16.04
CA PRO A 277 22.86 -13.23 -16.56
C PRO A 277 23.35 -11.95 -17.24
#